data_AF-A0A562ZF79-F1
#
_entry.id   AF-A0A562ZF79-F1
#
_cell.length_a   1.000
_cell.length_b   1.000
_cell.length_c   1.000
_cell.angle_alpha   90.00
_cell.angle_beta   90.00
_cell.angle_gamma   90.00
#
_symmetry.space_group_name_H-M   'P 1'
#
loop_
_entity.id
_entity.type
_entity.pdbx_description
1 polymer ?
#
loop_
_entity_poly.entity_id
_entity_poly.type
_entity_poly.pdbx_seq_one_letter_code
_entity_poly.pdbx_strand_id
1 'polypeptide(L)'
;MILEVSGVLYALGQAHTLYKEGKEYFEVAKDGYQAIKGVKDYLEVKEGEPKLVDMDWAKGSGFEDKMKEMGYSLRWTAPDKVASRELKGYELMLEIVKDKKIKRKLVLKDQSILMGKKA
;
A
#
# COMPACT_ATOMS: atom_id res chain seq x y z
N MET A 1 5.68 58.55 -22.95
CA MET A 1 6.53 57.61 -22.20
C MET A 1 5.65 56.77 -21.27
N ILE A 2 4.81 55.88 -21.82
CA ILE A 2 3.89 55.00 -21.05
C ILE A 2 3.92 53.54 -21.60
N LEU A 3 4.48 53.33 -22.80
CA LEU A 3 4.41 52.05 -23.50
C LEU A 3 5.36 50.97 -22.95
N GLU A 4 6.48 51.34 -22.33
CA GLU A 4 7.47 50.35 -21.85
C GLU A 4 7.03 49.63 -20.56
N VAL A 5 6.31 50.30 -19.67
CA VAL A 5 5.83 49.73 -18.40
C VAL A 5 4.77 48.64 -18.64
N SER A 6 3.96 48.79 -19.70
CA SER A 6 2.94 47.81 -20.09
C SER A 6 3.55 46.50 -20.58
N GLY A 7 4.64 46.56 -21.36
CA GLY A 7 5.33 45.36 -21.85
C GLY A 7 5.99 44.55 -20.73
N VAL A 8 6.60 45.23 -19.76
CA VAL A 8 7.23 44.58 -18.60
C VAL A 8 6.21 43.87 -17.71
N LEU A 9 5.06 44.50 -17.44
CA LEU A 9 3.98 43.89 -16.65
C LEU A 9 3.39 42.66 -17.35
N TYR A 10 3.25 42.70 -18.68
CA TYR A 10 2.79 41.56 -19.46
C TYR A 10 3.79 40.38 -19.41
N ALA A 11 5.09 40.66 -19.57
CA ALA A 11 6.14 39.65 -19.47
C ALA A 11 6.21 39.02 -18.07
N LEU A 12 6.05 39.81 -17.00
CA LEU A 12 5.97 39.31 -15.62
C LEU A 12 4.73 38.43 -15.40
N GLY A 13 3.59 38.81 -15.97
CA GLY A 13 2.36 38.00 -15.93
C GLY A 13 2.54 36.64 -16.61
N GLN A 14 3.20 36.60 -17.76
CA GLN A 14 3.52 35.34 -18.45
C GLN A 14 4.53 34.49 -17.66
N ALA A 15 5.58 35.10 -17.12
CA ALA A 15 6.56 34.40 -16.30
C ALA A 15 5.94 33.77 -15.03
N HIS A 16 5.02 34.48 -14.38
CA HIS A 16 4.29 33.96 -13.21
C HIS A 16 3.37 32.79 -13.56
N THR A 17 2.75 32.84 -14.75
CA THR A 17 1.89 31.76 -15.25
C THR A 17 2.72 30.51 -15.55
N LEU A 18 3.83 30.68 -16.28
CA LEU A 18 4.78 29.59 -16.57
C LEU A 18 5.38 28.96 -15.30
N TYR A 19 5.66 29.76 -14.27
CA TYR A 19 6.14 29.26 -12.98
C TYR A 19 5.09 28.40 -12.26
N LYS A 20 3.82 28.83 -12.28
CA LYS A 20 2.72 28.06 -11.67
C LYS A 20 2.51 26.72 -12.39
N GLU A 21 2.44 26.76 -13.72
CA GLU A 21 2.31 25.55 -14.54
C GLU A 21 3.49 24.60 -14.30
N GLY A 22 4.73 25.11 -14.31
CA GLY A 22 5.92 24.31 -14.02
C GLY A 22 5.91 23.64 -12.64
N LYS A 23 5.38 24.32 -11.62
CA LYS A 23 5.22 23.75 -10.27
C LYS A 23 4.19 22.62 -10.24
N GLU A 24 3.10 22.75 -11.00
CA GLU A 24 2.07 21.72 -11.12
C GLU A 24 2.63 20.45 -11.78
N TYR A 25 3.35 20.58 -12.89
CA TYR A 25 4.05 19.46 -13.54
C TYR A 25 5.04 18.77 -12.59
N PHE A 26 5.74 19.53 -11.75
CA PHE A 26 6.69 18.97 -10.79
C PHE A 26 6.00 18.12 -9.72
N GLU A 27 4.89 18.57 -9.13
CA GLU A 27 4.17 17.77 -8.13
C GLU A 27 3.55 16.51 -8.76
N VAL A 28 3.00 16.59 -9.97
CA VAL A 28 2.50 15.41 -10.71
C VAL A 28 3.61 14.40 -10.98
N ALA A 29 4.79 14.86 -11.40
CA ALA A 29 5.95 14.00 -11.64
C ALA A 29 6.48 13.34 -10.36
N LYS A 30 6.46 14.09 -9.24
CA LYS A 30 6.83 13.60 -7.91
C LYS A 30 5.86 12.55 -7.40
N ASP A 31 4.56 12.75 -7.57
CA ASP A 31 3.53 11.76 -7.23
C ASP A 31 3.69 10.49 -8.06
N GLY A 32 3.93 10.63 -9.37
CA GLY A 32 4.26 9.51 -10.26
C GLY A 32 5.52 8.74 -9.81
N TYR A 33 6.59 9.45 -9.44
CA TYR A 33 7.81 8.84 -8.92
C TYR A 33 7.57 8.09 -7.60
N GLN A 34 6.82 8.66 -6.65
CA GLN A 34 6.49 7.99 -5.39
C GLN A 34 5.62 6.75 -5.61
N ALA A 35 4.66 6.81 -6.54
CA ALA A 35 3.86 5.65 -6.92
C ALA A 35 4.73 4.53 -7.52
N ILE A 36 5.60 4.85 -8.47
CA ILE A 36 6.53 3.88 -9.08
C ILE A 36 7.48 3.29 -8.04
N LYS A 37 8.02 4.12 -7.14
CA LYS A 37 8.90 3.68 -6.06
C LYS A 37 8.17 2.74 -5.09
N GLY A 38 6.92 3.06 -4.72
CA GLY A 38 6.09 2.21 -3.88
C GLY A 38 5.82 0.84 -4.52
N VAL A 39 5.57 0.78 -5.82
CA VAL A 39 5.43 -0.48 -6.58
C VAL A 39 6.72 -1.28 -6.57
N LYS A 40 7.87 -0.64 -6.82
CA LYS A 40 9.18 -1.31 -6.79
C LYS A 40 9.49 -1.90 -5.41
N ASP A 41 9.25 -1.14 -4.35
CA ASP A 41 9.47 -1.61 -2.98
C ASP A 41 8.53 -2.78 -2.60
N TYR A 42 7.32 -2.84 -3.16
CA TYR A 42 6.41 -3.97 -2.99
C TYR A 42 6.88 -5.24 -3.73
N LEU A 43 7.46 -5.10 -4.92
CA LEU A 43 7.98 -6.23 -5.71
C LEU A 43 9.25 -6.84 -5.11
N GLU A 44 10.03 -6.08 -4.34
CA GLU A 44 11.25 -6.55 -3.68
C GLU A 44 10.99 -7.27 -2.33
N VAL A 45 9.74 -7.44 -1.92
CA VAL A 45 9.40 -8.09 -0.65
C VAL A 45 9.67 -9.59 -0.73
N LYS A 46 10.67 -10.05 0.03
CA LYS A 46 11.08 -11.46 0.09
C LYS A 46 10.13 -12.29 0.96
N GLU A 47 10.05 -13.58 0.66
CA GLU A 47 9.36 -14.52 1.54
C GLU A 47 10.19 -14.78 2.80
N GLY A 48 9.58 -14.56 3.96
CA GLY A 48 10.16 -14.89 5.25
C GLY A 48 9.49 -16.12 5.87
N GLU A 49 10.15 -16.68 6.88
CA GLU A 49 9.59 -17.77 7.69
C GLU A 49 8.22 -17.43 8.29
N PRO A 50 7.32 -18.41 8.43
CA PRO A 50 6.04 -18.23 9.10
C PRO A 50 6.21 -17.65 10.50
N LYS A 51 5.33 -16.71 10.87
CA LYS A 51 5.28 -16.14 12.22
C LYS A 51 4.22 -16.87 13.01
N LEU A 52 4.67 -17.57 14.04
CA LEU A 52 3.80 -18.19 15.03
C LEU A 52 3.15 -17.09 15.89
N VAL A 53 1.83 -17.08 15.95
CA VAL A 53 1.03 -16.13 16.73
C VAL A 53 -0.06 -16.85 17.53
N ASP A 54 -0.68 -16.13 18.46
CA ASP A 54 -1.88 -16.59 19.16
C ASP A 54 -3.17 -16.22 18.40
N MET A 55 -4.29 -16.75 18.88
CA MET A 55 -5.61 -16.56 18.28
C MET A 55 -6.03 -15.09 18.26
N ASP A 56 -5.67 -14.35 19.30
CA ASP A 56 -6.07 -12.96 19.52
C ASP A 56 -5.15 -11.95 18.84
N TRP A 57 -4.03 -12.40 18.26
CA TRP A 57 -3.03 -11.53 17.66
C TRP A 57 -3.59 -10.62 16.57
N ALA A 58 -4.50 -11.14 15.73
CA ALA A 58 -5.12 -10.35 14.67
C ALA A 58 -5.86 -9.12 15.23
N LYS A 59 -6.57 -9.31 16.35
CA LYS A 59 -7.27 -8.24 17.07
C LYS A 59 -6.30 -7.34 17.84
N GLY A 60 -5.38 -7.92 18.61
CA GLY A 60 -4.44 -7.18 19.45
C GLY A 60 -3.43 -6.33 18.68
N SER A 61 -3.08 -6.71 17.46
CA SER A 61 -2.17 -5.96 16.58
C SER A 61 -2.86 -4.86 15.75
N GLY A 62 -4.20 -4.79 15.79
CA GLY A 62 -4.99 -3.96 14.88
C GLY A 62 -4.95 -4.43 13.42
N PHE A 63 -4.49 -5.66 13.15
CA PHE A 63 -4.45 -6.23 11.81
C PHE A 63 -5.86 -6.53 11.31
N GLU A 64 -6.75 -7.01 12.19
CA GLU A 64 -8.15 -7.28 11.88
C GLU A 64 -8.89 -6.02 11.42
N ASP A 65 -8.73 -4.91 12.15
CA ASP A 65 -9.36 -3.63 11.81
C ASP A 65 -8.89 -3.12 10.45
N LYS A 66 -7.58 -3.18 10.17
CA LYS A 66 -7.02 -2.78 8.87
C LYS A 66 -7.56 -3.63 7.72
N MET A 67 -7.62 -4.94 7.91
CA MET A 67 -8.16 -5.84 6.88
C MET A 67 -9.64 -5.58 6.64
N LYS A 68 -10.39 -5.30 7.71
CA LYS A 68 -11.81 -4.93 7.64
C LYS A 68 -12.04 -3.61 6.91
N GLU A 69 -11.22 -2.59 7.15
CA GLU A 69 -11.23 -1.33 6.39
C GLU A 69 -10.97 -1.55 4.90
N MET A 70 -10.14 -2.54 4.56
CA MET A 70 -9.88 -2.98 3.18
C MET A 70 -10.98 -3.89 2.61
N GLY A 71 -12.05 -4.15 3.36
CA GLY A 71 -13.19 -4.97 2.96
C GLY A 71 -12.99 -6.48 3.13
N TYR A 72 -12.00 -6.92 3.91
CA TYR A 72 -11.75 -8.33 4.17
C TYR A 72 -12.40 -8.82 5.46
N SER A 73 -12.91 -10.05 5.41
CA SER A 73 -13.29 -10.85 6.58
C SER A 73 -12.24 -11.92 6.84
N LEU A 74 -11.67 -11.91 8.05
CA LEU A 74 -10.57 -12.80 8.44
C LEU A 74 -11.07 -14.13 9.03
N ARG A 75 -10.26 -15.18 8.84
CA ARG A 75 -10.52 -16.52 9.36
C ARG A 75 -9.23 -17.34 9.47
N TRP A 76 -9.04 -17.97 10.62
CA TRP A 76 -8.09 -19.05 10.80
C TRP A 76 -8.55 -20.31 10.07
N THR A 77 -7.71 -20.85 9.21
CA THR A 77 -8.03 -21.98 8.33
C THR A 77 -7.02 -23.10 8.53
N ALA A 78 -7.52 -24.30 8.82
CA ALA A 78 -6.67 -25.49 8.92
C ALA A 78 -5.90 -25.73 7.61
N PRO A 79 -4.64 -26.21 7.66
CA PRO A 79 -3.79 -26.38 6.48
C PRO A 79 -4.43 -27.18 5.34
N ASP A 80 -5.14 -28.25 5.68
CA ASP A 80 -5.80 -29.15 4.72
C ASP A 80 -6.97 -28.48 3.98
N LYS A 81 -7.50 -27.37 4.51
CA LYS A 81 -8.63 -26.62 3.92
C LYS A 81 -8.20 -25.40 3.11
N VAL A 82 -6.91 -25.02 3.12
CA VAL A 82 -6.42 -23.81 2.45
C VAL A 82 -6.76 -23.84 0.95
N ALA A 83 -6.36 -24.90 0.23
CA ALA A 83 -6.63 -25.02 -1.21
C ALA A 83 -8.14 -24.94 -1.54
N SER A 84 -8.99 -25.58 -0.72
CA SER A 84 -10.45 -25.50 -0.89
C SER A 84 -11.03 -24.11 -0.59
N ARG A 85 -10.34 -23.30 0.21
CA ARG A 85 -10.76 -21.94 0.56
C ARG A 85 -10.30 -20.94 -0.48
N GLU A 86 -9.14 -21.13 -1.08
CA GLU A 86 -8.68 -20.34 -2.23
C GLU A 86 -9.71 -20.40 -3.38
N LEU A 87 -10.23 -21.59 -3.69
CA LEU A 87 -11.32 -21.76 -4.66
C LEU A 87 -12.62 -21.02 -4.30
N LYS A 88 -12.78 -20.61 -3.05
CA LYS A 88 -13.95 -19.86 -2.54
C LYS A 88 -13.69 -18.36 -2.41
N GLY A 89 -12.58 -17.88 -2.96
CA GLY A 89 -12.15 -16.48 -2.94
C GLY A 89 -11.52 -16.04 -1.62
N TYR A 90 -10.97 -16.98 -0.83
CA TYR A 90 -10.11 -16.62 0.29
C TYR A 90 -8.67 -16.46 -0.18
N GLU A 91 -7.98 -15.49 0.38
CA GLU A 91 -6.59 -15.17 0.10
C GLU A 91 -5.76 -15.32 1.39
N LEU A 92 -4.48 -15.67 1.24
CA LEU A 92 -3.56 -15.74 2.37
C LEU A 92 -3.26 -14.33 2.90
N MET A 93 -3.44 -14.13 4.20
CA MET A 93 -3.13 -12.86 4.84
C MET A 93 -1.67 -12.87 5.30
N LEU A 94 -0.91 -11.89 4.83
CA LEU A 94 0.53 -11.78 5.10
C LEU A 94 0.83 -10.56 5.95
N GLU A 95 1.72 -10.73 6.91
CA GLU A 95 2.36 -9.60 7.60
C GLU A 95 3.53 -9.10 6.75
N ILE A 96 3.51 -7.83 6.37
CA ILE A 96 4.62 -7.17 5.68
C ILE A 96 5.46 -6.41 6.71
N VAL A 97 6.67 -6.90 6.97
CA VAL A 97 7.64 -6.22 7.83
C VAL A 97 8.47 -5.29 6.95
N LYS A 98 8.05 -4.01 6.88
CA LYS A 98 8.63 -2.99 5.99
C LYS A 98 10.14 -2.83 6.16
N ASP A 99 10.62 -2.78 7.40
CA ASP A 99 12.04 -2.58 7.71
C ASP A 99 12.95 -3.68 7.13
N LYS A 100 12.40 -4.90 7.02
CA LYS A 100 13.13 -6.08 6.57
C LYS A 100 12.80 -6.45 5.11
N LYS A 101 11.85 -5.75 4.49
CA LYS A 101 11.27 -6.11 3.17
C LYS A 101 10.91 -7.61 3.12
N ILE A 102 10.25 -8.13 4.15
CA ILE A 102 9.79 -9.53 4.17
C ILE A 102 8.28 -9.63 4.37
N LYS A 103 7.65 -10.60 3.71
CA LYS A 103 6.27 -11.02 3.94
C LYS A 103 6.25 -12.36 4.68
N ARG A 104 5.44 -12.46 5.74
CA ARG A 104 5.34 -13.65 6.59
C ARG A 104 3.91 -14.16 6.62
N LYS A 105 3.75 -15.48 6.54
CA LYS A 105 2.48 -16.15 6.83
C LYS A 105 2.24 -16.10 8.33
N LEU A 106 1.00 -15.84 8.73
CA LEU A 106 0.58 -15.88 10.13
C LEU A 106 0.01 -17.26 10.40
N VAL A 107 0.60 -17.96 11.37
CA VAL A 107 0.24 -19.34 11.73
C VAL A 107 -0.01 -19.48 13.22
N LEU A 108 -1.00 -20.28 13.60
CA LEU A 108 -1.26 -20.67 14.98
C LEU A 108 -0.44 -21.91 15.37
N LYS A 109 -0.45 -22.24 16.67
CA LYS A 109 0.22 -23.44 17.21
C LYS A 109 -0.26 -24.75 16.59
N ASP A 110 -1.53 -24.81 16.20
CA ASP A 110 -2.16 -25.94 15.50
C ASP A 110 -1.90 -25.96 13.99
N GLN A 111 -1.01 -25.07 13.50
CA GLN A 111 -0.71 -24.85 12.08
C GLN A 111 -1.82 -24.15 11.28
N SER A 112 -2.92 -23.73 11.90
CA SER A 112 -3.95 -22.95 11.20
C SER A 112 -3.36 -21.64 10.64
N ILE A 113 -3.70 -21.32 9.39
CA ILE A 113 -3.18 -20.17 8.66
C ILE A 113 -4.24 -19.07 8.58
N LEU A 114 -3.83 -17.82 8.75
CA LEU A 114 -4.74 -16.69 8.60
C LEU A 114 -5.07 -16.47 7.12
N MET A 115 -6.36 -16.55 6.80
CA MET A 115 -6.89 -16.22 5.48
C MET A 115 -7.93 -15.11 5.59
N GLY A 116 -8.11 -14.36 4.51
CA GLY A 116 -9.10 -13.28 4.41
C GLY A 116 -9.91 -13.45 3.15
N LYS A 117 -11.20 -13.12 3.19
CA LYS A 117 -12.05 -13.05 2.00
C LYS A 117 -12.59 -11.65 1.85
N LYS A 118 -12.47 -11.08 0.67
CA LYS A 118 -13.07 -9.78 0.37
C LYS A 118 -14.60 -9.93 0.32
N ALA A 119 -15.29 -9.13 1.12
CA ALA A 119 -16.74 -9.03 1.16
C ALA A 119 -17.27 -8.23 -0.03
#